data_AF-A0A538I621-F1
#
_entry.id   AF-A0A538I621-F1
#
_cell.length_a   1.000
_cell.length_b   1.000
_cell.length_c   1.000
_cell.angle_alpha   90.00
_cell.angle_beta   90.00
_cell.angle_gamma   90.00
#
_symmetry.space_group_name_H-M   'P 1'
#
loop_
_entity.id
_entity.type
_entity.pdbx_description
1 polymer ?
#
loop_
_entity_poly.entity_id
_entity_poly.type
_entity_poly.pdbx_seq_one_letter_code
_entity_poly.pdbx_strand_id
1 'polypeptide(L)'
;MSRFVTAATLVVLVTAGCGGAARPQASGAGGIPRVLAREWAARASAIADAAAAGNGCRALRLANSLRDRIIAEDARLPPRLRSPLEAGVNALADRLACTQTVTVQTTPQKPKPPHKPPDHHHKHGDHKGEDR
;
A
#
# COMPACT_ATOMS: atom_id res chain seq x y z
N MET A 1 7.04 -0.45 -41.66
CA MET A 1 6.06 -1.26 -40.93
C MET A 1 6.79 -1.94 -39.78
N SER A 2 6.22 -1.83 -38.56
CA SER A 2 6.58 -2.51 -37.30
C SER A 2 7.94 -2.22 -36.65
N ARG A 3 7.92 -1.25 -35.72
CA ARG A 3 8.87 -1.07 -34.61
C ARG A 3 8.43 -1.98 -33.46
N PHE A 4 9.33 -2.81 -32.91
CA PHE A 4 9.10 -3.44 -31.61
C PHE A 4 10.17 -2.99 -30.62
N VAL A 5 9.80 -1.98 -29.85
CA VAL A 5 10.37 -1.64 -28.54
C VAL A 5 9.73 -2.60 -27.53
N THR A 6 10.51 -3.36 -26.79
CA THR A 6 10.00 -4.16 -25.65
C THR A 6 11.16 -4.29 -24.66
N ALA A 7 11.37 -3.25 -23.84
CA ALA A 7 10.83 -3.15 -22.49
C ALA A 7 11.37 -4.27 -21.58
N ALA A 8 12.44 -3.91 -20.88
CA ALA A 8 13.09 -4.69 -19.84
C ALA A 8 12.09 -5.19 -18.80
N THR A 9 12.05 -6.50 -18.58
CA THR A 9 11.33 -7.10 -17.46
C THR A 9 12.35 -7.84 -16.59
N LEU A 10 12.99 -7.10 -15.67
CA LEU A 10 13.81 -7.69 -14.61
C LEU A 10 12.87 -8.22 -13.53
N VAL A 11 12.56 -9.52 -13.59
CA VAL A 11 11.87 -10.24 -12.52
C VAL A 11 12.88 -10.52 -11.40
N VAL A 12 12.86 -9.70 -10.35
CA VAL A 12 13.60 -9.98 -9.11
C VAL A 12 12.77 -10.99 -8.29
N LEU A 13 13.10 -12.27 -8.42
CA LEU A 13 12.62 -13.33 -7.53
C LEU A 13 13.25 -13.15 -6.14
N VAL A 14 12.55 -12.49 -5.23
CA VAL A 14 12.88 -12.54 -3.80
C VAL A 14 12.26 -13.80 -3.19
N THR A 15 12.89 -14.96 -3.40
CA THR A 15 12.59 -16.19 -2.64
C THR A 15 13.64 -16.39 -1.55
N ALA A 16 13.76 -15.42 -0.65
CA ALA A 16 14.55 -15.57 0.56
C ALA A 16 13.63 -15.87 1.74
N GLY A 17 13.49 -17.16 2.07
CA GLY A 17 13.24 -17.60 3.44
C GLY A 17 11.79 -17.80 3.89
N CYS A 18 11.05 -18.70 3.25
CA CYS A 18 9.98 -19.43 3.93
C CYS A 18 10.15 -20.91 3.60
N GLY A 19 10.51 -21.74 4.59
CA GLY A 19 10.62 -23.19 4.41
C GLY A 19 11.96 -23.79 4.83
N GLY A 20 12.43 -23.49 6.05
CA GLY A 20 13.33 -24.41 6.72
C GLY A 20 12.56 -25.71 7.00
N ALA A 21 12.93 -26.79 6.33
CA ALA A 21 12.38 -28.12 6.53
C ALA A 21 12.71 -28.62 7.95
N ALA A 22 11.90 -28.23 8.92
CA ALA A 22 11.89 -28.89 10.22
C ALA A 22 11.25 -30.27 10.03
N ARG A 23 12.01 -31.33 10.33
CA ARG A 23 11.44 -32.67 10.51
C ARG A 23 10.19 -32.56 11.39
N PRO A 24 9.09 -33.27 11.09
CA PRO A 24 7.93 -33.30 11.97
C PRO A 24 8.35 -34.06 13.23
N GLN A 25 8.90 -33.32 14.20
CA GLN A 25 9.01 -33.78 15.55
C GLN A 25 7.57 -33.89 16.02
N ALA A 26 7.06 -35.13 16.06
CA ALA A 26 5.75 -35.47 16.59
C ALA A 26 5.71 -34.97 18.04
N SER A 27 5.32 -33.71 18.19
CA SER A 27 5.29 -33.03 19.45
C SER A 27 4.01 -33.51 20.11
N GLY A 28 4.14 -34.35 21.12
CA GLY A 28 3.06 -34.63 22.08
C GLY A 28 2.62 -33.38 22.86
N ALA A 29 3.06 -32.19 22.47
CA ALA A 29 2.60 -30.92 22.99
C ALA A 29 1.41 -30.45 22.15
N GLY A 30 0.25 -30.30 22.78
CA GLY A 30 -0.97 -29.79 22.14
C GLY A 30 -0.67 -28.54 21.30
N GLY A 31 -1.03 -28.58 20.02
CA GLY A 31 -0.91 -27.46 19.11
C GLY A 31 -2.11 -26.51 19.21
N ILE A 32 -2.16 -25.52 18.32
CA ILE A 32 -3.35 -24.68 18.16
C ILE A 32 -4.54 -25.60 17.80
N PRO A 33 -5.72 -25.46 18.46
CA PRO A 33 -6.92 -26.18 18.08
C PRO A 33 -7.20 -26.06 16.58
N ARG A 34 -7.46 -27.18 15.90
CA ARG A 34 -7.58 -27.22 14.43
C ARG A 34 -8.62 -26.24 13.87
N VAL A 35 -9.70 -26.00 14.61
CA VAL A 35 -10.73 -25.03 14.21
C VAL A 35 -10.15 -23.61 14.18
N LEU A 36 -9.50 -23.19 15.26
CA LEU A 36 -8.83 -21.88 15.35
C LEU A 36 -7.75 -21.73 14.27
N ALA A 37 -6.93 -22.76 14.07
CA ALA A 37 -5.88 -22.73 13.05
C ALA A 37 -6.43 -22.48 11.64
N ARG A 38 -7.55 -23.14 11.27
CA ARG A 38 -8.20 -22.92 9.97
C ARG A 38 -8.80 -21.53 9.84
N GLU A 39 -9.46 -21.04 10.89
CA GLU A 39 -10.06 -19.71 10.89
C GLU A 39 -9.00 -18.60 10.79
N TRP A 40 -7.88 -18.75 11.51
CA TRP A 40 -6.80 -17.76 11.49
C TRP A 40 -6.06 -17.79 10.16
N ALA A 41 -5.85 -18.97 9.56
CA ALA A 41 -5.31 -19.09 8.22
C ALA A 41 -6.18 -18.36 7.18
N ALA A 42 -7.50 -18.56 7.22
CA ALA A 42 -8.42 -17.88 6.30
C ALA A 42 -8.38 -16.35 6.45
N ARG A 43 -8.25 -15.84 7.68
CA ARG A 43 -8.07 -14.40 7.94
C ARG A 43 -6.74 -13.87 7.43
N ALA A 44 -5.67 -14.62 7.63
CA ALA A 44 -4.36 -14.27 7.09
C ALA A 44 -4.39 -14.17 5.57
N SER A 45 -5.07 -15.09 4.88
CA SER A 45 -5.32 -15.00 3.44
C SER A 45 -6.10 -13.74 3.07
N ALA A 46 -7.18 -13.42 3.77
CA ALA A 46 -7.96 -12.21 3.52
C ALA A 46 -7.15 -10.91 3.73
N ILE A 47 -6.22 -10.88 4.69
CA ILE A 47 -5.28 -9.77 4.89
C ILE A 47 -4.34 -9.66 3.68
N ALA A 48 -3.77 -10.78 3.25
CA ALA A 48 -2.87 -10.83 2.09
C ALA A 48 -3.57 -10.37 0.81
N ASP A 49 -4.81 -10.83 0.58
CA ASP A 49 -5.62 -10.42 -0.58
C ASP A 49 -5.91 -8.92 -0.55
N ALA A 50 -6.28 -8.37 0.61
CA ALA A 50 -6.52 -6.94 0.76
C ALA A 50 -5.24 -6.11 0.55
N ALA A 51 -4.10 -6.58 1.05
CA ALA A 51 -2.81 -5.93 0.86
C ALA A 51 -2.37 -5.97 -0.61
N ALA A 52 -2.53 -7.12 -1.28
CA ALA A 52 -2.21 -7.30 -2.69
C ALA A 52 -3.11 -6.43 -3.61
N ALA A 53 -4.35 -6.20 -3.22
CA ALA A 53 -5.27 -5.29 -3.90
C ALA A 53 -5.01 -3.80 -3.63
N GLY A 54 -3.94 -3.45 -2.89
CA GLY A 54 -3.62 -2.06 -2.53
C GLY A 54 -4.55 -1.45 -1.47
N ASN A 55 -5.42 -2.26 -0.84
CA ASN A 55 -6.37 -1.80 0.16
C ASN A 55 -5.77 -1.86 1.57
N GLY A 56 -4.73 -1.05 1.80
CA GLY A 56 -3.93 -1.07 3.04
C GLY A 56 -4.75 -0.84 4.31
N CYS A 57 -5.75 0.04 4.26
CA CYS A 57 -6.63 0.31 5.40
C CYS A 57 -7.55 -0.88 5.73
N ARG A 58 -8.03 -1.62 4.73
CA ARG A 58 -8.77 -2.87 4.95
C ARG A 58 -7.86 -3.95 5.51
N ALA A 59 -6.66 -4.10 4.95
CA ALA A 59 -5.67 -5.07 5.42
C ALA A 59 -5.31 -4.83 6.89
N LEU A 60 -5.03 -3.58 7.27
CA LEU A 60 -4.71 -3.20 8.65
C LEU A 60 -5.87 -3.51 9.61
N ARG A 61 -7.11 -3.19 9.22
CA ARG A 61 -8.30 -3.48 10.04
C ARG A 61 -8.49 -4.99 10.26
N LEU A 62 -8.26 -5.79 9.21
CA LEU A 62 -8.31 -7.25 9.30
C LEU A 62 -7.18 -7.80 10.19
N ALA A 63 -5.97 -7.25 10.11
CA ALA A 63 -4.85 -7.63 10.96
C ALA A 63 -5.10 -7.32 12.44
N ASN A 64 -5.61 -6.12 12.76
CA ASN A 64 -6.01 -5.76 14.12
C ASN A 64 -7.11 -6.69 14.64
N SER A 65 -8.12 -7.00 13.81
CA SER A 65 -9.18 -7.95 14.19
C SER A 65 -8.65 -9.37 14.44
N LEU A 66 -7.63 -9.81 13.69
CA LEU A 66 -6.97 -11.09 13.94
C LEU A 66 -6.23 -11.07 15.28
N ARG A 67 -5.49 -10.00 15.58
CA ARG A 67 -4.81 -9.81 16.87
C ARG A 67 -5.79 -9.90 18.04
N ASP A 68 -6.88 -9.15 18.00
CA ASP A 68 -7.87 -9.11 19.09
C ASP A 68 -8.48 -10.49 19.36
N ARG A 69 -8.64 -11.31 18.31
CA ARG A 69 -9.14 -12.68 18.46
C ARG A 69 -8.12 -13.65 19.02
N ILE A 70 -6.85 -13.50 18.67
CA ILE A 70 -5.78 -14.32 19.28
C ILE A 70 -5.72 -14.02 20.78
N ILE A 71 -5.81 -12.73 21.16
CA ILE A 71 -5.87 -12.31 22.57
C ILE A 71 -7.11 -12.90 23.26
N ALA A 72 -8.28 -12.86 22.62
CA ALA A 72 -9.50 -13.43 23.18
C ALA A 72 -9.42 -14.96 23.40
N GLU A 73 -8.63 -15.66 22.59
CA GLU A 73 -8.42 -17.11 22.66
C GLU A 73 -7.14 -17.49 23.43
N ASP A 74 -6.45 -16.54 24.10
CA ASP A 74 -5.16 -16.77 24.76
C ASP A 74 -5.18 -17.95 25.74
N ALA A 75 -6.27 -18.06 26.50
CA ALA A 75 -6.47 -19.15 27.45
C ALA A 75 -6.46 -20.54 26.80
N ARG A 76 -6.87 -20.64 25.53
CA ARG A 76 -6.90 -21.90 24.75
C ARG A 76 -5.58 -22.18 24.04
N LEU A 77 -4.63 -21.24 24.07
CA LEU A 77 -3.34 -21.41 23.43
C LEU A 77 -2.32 -22.08 24.36
N PRO A 78 -1.52 -23.00 23.82
CA PRO A 78 -0.36 -23.52 24.52
C PRO A 78 0.55 -22.36 24.95
N PRO A 79 1.03 -22.30 26.20
CA PRO A 79 1.82 -21.18 26.70
C PRO A 79 3.04 -20.84 25.84
N ARG A 80 3.65 -21.88 25.24
CA ARG A 80 4.80 -21.74 24.33
C ARG A 80 4.48 -20.98 23.04
N LEU A 81 3.22 -20.92 22.64
CA LEU A 81 2.77 -20.28 21.40
C LEU A 81 2.24 -18.86 21.60
N ARG A 82 1.87 -18.48 22.82
CA ARG A 82 1.24 -17.17 23.11
C ARG A 82 2.11 -16.00 22.68
N SER A 83 3.31 -15.90 23.26
CA SER A 83 4.27 -14.84 22.94
C SER A 83 4.67 -14.78 21.46
N PRO A 84 5.04 -15.88 20.77
CA PRO A 84 5.38 -15.80 19.36
C PRO A 84 4.17 -15.46 18.46
N LEU A 85 2.95 -15.90 18.80
CA LEU A 85 1.74 -15.52 18.07
C LEU A 85 1.47 -14.02 18.21
N GLU A 86 1.51 -13.50 19.43
CA GLU A 86 1.28 -12.09 19.72
C GLU A 86 2.32 -11.19 19.03
N ALA A 87 3.60 -11.53 19.14
CA ALA A 87 4.67 -10.82 18.45
C ALA A 87 4.48 -10.84 16.92
N GLY A 88 4.07 -11.99 16.37
CA GLY A 88 3.84 -12.15 14.94
C GLY A 88 2.69 -11.27 14.42
N VAL A 89 1.56 -11.23 15.12
CA VAL A 89 0.41 -10.40 14.69
C VAL A 89 0.62 -8.91 14.92
N ASN A 90 1.36 -8.52 15.96
CA ASN A 90 1.79 -7.12 16.14
C ASN A 90 2.70 -6.69 14.98
N ALA A 91 3.74 -7.47 14.68
CA ALA A 91 4.63 -7.18 13.57
C ALA A 91 3.91 -7.16 12.21
N LEU A 92 2.85 -7.97 12.04
CA LEU A 92 2.01 -7.93 10.84
C LEU A 92 1.26 -6.60 10.73
N ALA A 93 0.61 -6.17 11.80
CA ALA A 93 -0.14 -4.90 11.81
C ALA A 93 0.80 -3.71 11.57
N ASP A 94 1.99 -3.70 12.18
CA ASP A 94 2.96 -2.61 12.04
C ASP A 94 3.51 -2.46 10.61
N ARG A 95 3.55 -3.55 9.84
CA ARG A 95 3.99 -3.53 8.44
C ARG A 95 2.91 -3.00 7.48
N LEU A 96 1.66 -2.99 7.90
CA LEU A 96 0.54 -2.57 7.06
C LEU A 96 0.29 -1.08 7.21
N ALA A 97 0.63 -0.31 6.17
CA ALA A 97 0.29 1.10 6.10
C ALA A 97 -1.14 1.30 5.55
N CYS A 98 -1.95 2.08 6.25
CA CYS A 98 -3.18 2.64 5.69
C CYS A 98 -2.84 3.93 4.94
N THR A 99 -2.46 3.81 3.68
CA THR A 99 -2.34 4.96 2.79
C THR A 99 -3.73 5.29 2.25
N GLN A 100 -4.27 6.44 2.63
CA GLN A 100 -5.38 7.03 1.90
C GLN A 100 -4.83 7.41 0.53
N THR A 101 -5.12 6.61 -0.50
CA THR A 101 -4.90 7.04 -1.87
C THR A 101 -5.81 8.23 -2.09
N VAL A 102 -5.25 9.44 -1.98
CA VAL A 102 -5.88 10.63 -2.55
C VAL A 102 -5.86 10.38 -4.04
N THR A 103 -6.96 9.83 -4.55
CA THR A 103 -7.20 9.78 -5.99
C THR A 103 -7.35 11.23 -6.41
N VAL A 104 -6.25 11.88 -6.76
CA VAL A 104 -6.28 13.15 -7.47
C VAL A 104 -6.93 12.81 -8.81
N GLN A 105 -8.25 12.96 -8.89
CA GLN A 105 -8.94 13.05 -10.16
C GLN A 105 -8.30 14.22 -10.89
N THR A 106 -7.41 13.89 -11.83
CA THR A 106 -6.93 14.84 -12.82
C THR A 106 -8.11 15.09 -13.73
N THR A 107 -9.00 16.00 -13.31
CA THR A 107 -9.92 16.65 -14.24
C THR A 107 -9.06 17.27 -15.33
N PRO A 108 -9.30 16.98 -16.63
CA PRO A 108 -8.56 17.59 -17.72
C PRO A 108 -8.64 19.11 -17.59
N GLN A 109 -7.52 19.75 -17.25
CA GLN A 109 -7.47 21.21 -17.22
C GLN A 109 -7.67 21.71 -18.65
N LYS A 110 -8.79 22.40 -18.86
CA LYS A 110 -9.07 23.15 -20.09
C LYS A 110 -7.87 24.08 -20.37
N PRO A 111 -7.28 24.08 -21.57
CA PRO A 111 -6.15 24.95 -21.88
C PRO A 111 -6.52 26.42 -21.62
N LYS A 112 -5.66 27.12 -20.86
CA LYS A 112 -5.79 28.56 -20.65
C LYS A 112 -5.64 29.29 -22.00
N PRO A 113 -6.46 30.30 -22.30
CA PRO A 113 -6.27 31.12 -23.50
C PRO A 113 -4.94 31.89 -23.42
N PRO A 114 -4.27 32.12 -24.57
CA PRO A 114 -2.98 32.81 -24.61
C PRO A 114 -3.12 34.25 -24.09
N HIS A 115 -2.16 34.66 -23.27
CA HIS A 115 -2.02 36.05 -22.83
C HIS A 115 -1.66 36.92 -24.03
N LYS A 116 -2.48 37.95 -24.29
CA LYS A 116 -2.11 39.03 -25.20
C LYS A 116 -1.01 39.88 -24.53
N PRO A 117 0.06 40.26 -25.24
CA PRO A 117 1.04 41.20 -24.71
C PRO A 117 0.40 42.59 -24.51
N PRO A 118 0.89 43.39 -23.56
CA PRO A 118 0.40 44.74 -23.32
C PRO A 118 0.78 45.68 -24.47
N ASP A 119 -0.22 46.39 -25.01
CA ASP A 119 -0.01 47.50 -25.96
C ASP A 119 0.67 48.68 -25.26
N HIS A 120 1.91 48.98 -25.65
CA HIS A 120 2.62 50.19 -25.22
C HIS A 120 2.31 51.33 -26.19
N HIS A 121 1.40 52.23 -25.80
CA HIS A 121 1.20 53.51 -26.48
C HIS A 121 2.36 54.46 -26.12
N HIS A 122 3.34 54.56 -27.01
CA HIS A 122 4.30 55.67 -27.01
C HIS A 122 3.66 56.89 -27.67
N LYS A 123 3.33 57.91 -26.87
CA LYS A 123 3.15 59.27 -27.38
C LYS A 123 4.49 59.99 -27.30
N HIS A 124 5.19 60.08 -28.43
CA HIS A 124 6.25 61.07 -28.61
C HIS A 124 5.61 62.38 -29.08
N GLY A 125 5.94 63.46 -28.38
CA GLY A 125 5.64 64.82 -28.83
C GLY A 125 6.63 65.21 -29.93
N ASP A 126 6.11 65.86 -30.97
CA ASP A 126 6.91 66.60 -31.93
C ASP A 126 6.46 68.04 -31.95
N HIS A 127 7.44 68.91 -31.69
CA HIS A 127 7.40 70.33 -31.92
C HIS A 127 7.37 70.60 -33.43
N LYS A 128 6.50 71.50 -33.87
CA LYS A 128 6.83 72.41 -34.98
C LYS A 128 6.25 73.78 -34.68
N GLY A 129 7.15 74.75 -34.60
CA GLY A 129 6.80 76.15 -34.70
C GLY A 129 6.59 76.57 -36.16
N GLU A 130 6.24 77.85 -36.26
CA GLU A 130 6.53 78.81 -37.33
C GLU A 130 5.34 79.31 -38.18
N ASP A 131 5.25 80.66 -38.14
CA ASP A 131 4.67 81.64 -39.06
C ASP A 131 3.18 81.61 -39.48
N ARG A 132 2.40 82.55 -38.91
CA ARG A 132 1.88 83.72 -39.64
C ARG A 132 1.25 84.80 -38.76
#